data_AF-A0A0Q8RIY2-F1
#
_entry.id   AF-A0A0Q8RIY2-F1
#
_cell.length_a   1.000
_cell.length_b   1.000
_cell.length_c   1.000
_cell.angle_alpha   90.00
_cell.angle_beta   90.00
_cell.angle_gamma   90.00
#
_symmetry.space_group_name_H-M   'P 1'
#
loop_
_entity.id
_entity.type
_entity.pdbx_description
1 polymer ?
#
loop_
_entity_poly.entity_id
_entity_poly.type
_entity_poly.pdbx_seq_one_letter_code
_entity_poly.pdbx_strand_id
1 'polypeptide(L)'
;MLKEKIHWVVETYIRFVEWTAAQTGFEDRLLHVHAGLLILVIAKLVTRRALTSPIPLACVYAGELINEIFDRLHHGRWMPDTTSDVVNTVFWPTVIFIVLRWFGGGSGRRSRSGRRN
;
A
#
# COMPACT_ATOMS: atom_id res chain seq x y z
N MET A 1 -14.95 -26.87 7.04
CA MET A 1 -14.60 -25.83 8.04
C MET A 1 -13.53 -24.82 7.59
N LEU A 2 -12.25 -25.17 7.36
CA LEU A 2 -11.23 -24.16 7.01
C LEU A 2 -11.47 -23.49 5.65
N LYS A 3 -11.83 -24.27 4.62
CA LYS A 3 -12.16 -23.74 3.28
C LYS A 3 -13.36 -22.79 3.31
N GLU A 4 -14.41 -23.14 4.06
CA GLU A 4 -15.61 -22.29 4.22
C GLU A 4 -15.26 -20.95 4.87
N LYS A 5 -14.40 -20.95 5.90
CA LYS A 5 -13.92 -19.71 6.53
C LYS A 5 -13.13 -18.84 5.55
N ILE A 6 -12.23 -19.44 4.77
CA ILE A 6 -11.44 -18.72 3.77
C ILE A 6 -12.35 -18.11 2.70
N HIS A 7 -13.29 -18.88 2.16
CA HIS A 7 -14.27 -18.37 1.19
C HIS A 7 -15.09 -17.22 1.77
N TRP A 8 -15.57 -17.33 3.00
CA TRP A 8 -16.32 -16.26 3.65
C TRP A 8 -15.49 -14.98 3.83
N VAL A 9 -14.21 -15.11 4.21
CA VAL A 9 -13.30 -13.95 4.34
C VAL A 9 -13.11 -13.27 2.99
N VAL A 10 -12.82 -14.04 1.94
CA VAL A 10 -12.61 -13.50 0.59
C VAL A 10 -13.87 -12.81 0.07
N GLU A 11 -15.04 -13.45 0.18
CA GLU A 11 -16.32 -12.85 -0.23
C GLU A 11 -16.63 -11.55 0.51
N THR A 12 -16.38 -11.52 1.83
CA THR A 12 -16.61 -10.32 2.64
C THR A 12 -15.67 -9.19 2.23
N TYR A 13 -14.40 -9.52 1.94
CA TYR A 13 -13.42 -8.57 1.45
C TYR A 13 -13.82 -7.97 0.11
N ILE A 14 -14.14 -8.80 -0.88
CA ILE A 14 -14.52 -8.36 -2.23
C ILE A 14 -15.75 -7.44 -2.15
N ARG A 15 -16.78 -7.83 -1.38
CA ARG A 15 -17.97 -6.98 -1.16
C ARG A 15 -17.64 -5.63 -0.54
N PHE A 16 -16.67 -5.58 0.34
CA PHE A 16 -16.23 -4.32 0.95
C PHE A 16 -15.52 -3.42 -0.06
N VAL A 17 -14.65 -3.99 -0.91
CA VAL A 17 -13.99 -3.26 -2.00
C VAL A 17 -15.02 -2.73 -3.00
N GLU A 18 -15.93 -3.58 -3.47
CA GLU A 18 -17.03 -3.19 -4.38
C GLU A 18 -17.93 -2.12 -3.76
N TRP A 19 -18.28 -2.26 -2.48
CA TRP A 19 -19.07 -1.25 -1.77
C TRP A 19 -18.32 0.09 -1.71
N THR A 20 -17.01 0.07 -1.44
CA THR A 20 -16.18 1.28 -1.42
C THR A 20 -16.14 1.95 -2.79
N ALA A 21 -15.99 1.17 -3.87
CA ALA A 21 -16.07 1.67 -5.23
C ALA A 21 -17.43 2.31 -5.53
N ALA A 22 -18.52 1.64 -5.13
CA ALA A 22 -19.88 2.14 -5.34
C ALA A 22 -20.18 3.43 -4.55
N GLN A 23 -19.63 3.59 -3.33
CA GLN A 23 -19.84 4.80 -2.52
C GLN A 23 -19.00 5.99 -3.02
N THR A 24 -17.78 5.74 -3.51
CA THR A 24 -16.87 6.79 -3.94
C THR A 24 -17.13 7.24 -5.38
N GLY A 25 -17.63 6.34 -6.23
CA GLY A 25 -17.76 6.57 -7.67
C GLY A 25 -16.41 6.71 -8.38
N PHE A 26 -15.31 6.30 -7.72
CA PHE A 26 -13.97 6.38 -8.29
C PHE A 26 -13.77 5.31 -9.35
N GLU A 27 -12.98 5.64 -10.36
CA GLU A 27 -12.42 4.64 -11.26
C GLU A 27 -11.59 3.66 -10.44
N ASP A 28 -11.69 2.37 -10.77
CA ASP A 28 -11.00 1.27 -10.11
C ASP A 28 -9.50 1.55 -9.91
N ARG A 29 -8.81 2.00 -10.97
CA ARG A 29 -7.39 2.41 -10.92
C ARG A 29 -7.09 3.48 -9.87
N LEU A 30 -8.01 4.42 -9.67
CA LEU A 30 -7.85 5.49 -8.68
C LEU A 30 -7.99 4.95 -7.25
N LEU A 31 -8.84 3.94 -7.04
CA LEU A 31 -8.93 3.24 -5.76
C LEU A 31 -7.64 2.52 -5.43
N HIS A 32 -6.99 1.85 -6.40
CA HIS A 32 -5.69 1.21 -6.19
C HIS A 32 -4.61 2.20 -5.76
N VAL A 33 -4.52 3.36 -6.42
CA VAL A 33 -3.59 4.43 -6.02
C VAL A 33 -3.87 4.90 -4.58
N HIS A 34 -5.13 5.17 -4.24
CA HIS A 34 -5.50 5.61 -2.89
C HIS A 34 -5.27 4.52 -1.84
N ALA A 35 -5.55 3.25 -2.15
CA ALA A 35 -5.32 2.12 -1.28
C ALA A 35 -3.83 1.96 -0.95
N GLY A 36 -2.95 2.01 -1.94
CA GLY A 36 -1.50 1.93 -1.74
C GLY A 36 -0.95 3.05 -0.85
N LEU A 37 -1.39 4.28 -1.07
CA LEU A 37 -1.03 5.44 -0.24
C LEU A 37 -1.59 5.33 1.18
N LEU A 38 -2.83 4.87 1.33
CA LEU A 38 -3.47 4.67 2.63
C LEU A 38 -2.74 3.60 3.45
N ILE A 39 -2.41 2.46 2.83
CA ILE A 39 -1.61 1.40 3.47
C ILE A 39 -0.26 1.95 3.92
N LEU A 40 0.42 2.75 3.09
CA LEU A 40 1.70 3.37 3.46
C LEU A 40 1.58 4.25 4.71
N VAL A 41 0.55 5.10 4.77
CA VAL A 41 0.28 5.98 5.91
C VAL A 41 -0.02 5.18 7.17
N ILE A 42 -0.91 4.19 7.07
CA ILE A 42 -1.25 3.32 8.20
C ILE A 42 -0.01 2.56 8.67
N ALA A 43 0.76 1.97 7.75
CA ALA A 43 1.97 1.23 8.09
C ALA A 43 3.00 2.13 8.79
N LYS A 44 3.18 3.37 8.34
CA LYS A 44 4.00 4.37 9.05
C LYS A 44 3.49 4.60 10.47
N LEU A 45 2.19 4.82 10.66
CA LEU A 45 1.61 5.12 11.97
C LEU A 45 1.72 3.95 12.95
N VAL A 46 1.43 2.73 12.47
CA VAL A 46 1.44 1.51 13.27
C VAL A 46 2.87 1.09 13.61
N THR A 47 3.75 1.01 12.61
CA THR A 47 5.14 0.59 12.83
C THR A 47 5.99 1.68 13.46
N ARG A 48 5.53 2.94 13.40
CA ARG A 48 6.25 4.16 13.81
C ARG A 48 7.63 4.31 13.15
N ARG A 49 7.84 3.60 12.04
CA ARG A 49 9.09 3.68 11.26
C ARG A 49 9.00 4.85 10.30
N ALA A 50 10.13 5.50 10.06
CA ALA A 50 10.24 6.53 9.04
C ALA A 50 9.87 5.96 7.66
N LEU A 51 9.33 6.80 6.77
CA LEU A 51 9.04 6.40 5.38
C LEU A 51 10.30 6.08 4.57
N THR A 52 11.49 6.40 5.08
CA THR A 52 12.79 5.97 4.53
C THR A 52 13.20 4.57 4.96
N SER A 53 12.47 3.97 5.91
CA SER A 53 12.60 2.56 6.26
C SER A 53 11.92 1.71 5.20
N PRO A 54 12.44 0.52 4.86
CA PRO A 54 11.76 -0.38 3.94
C PRO A 54 10.46 -0.97 4.52
N ILE A 55 10.23 -0.85 5.85
CA ILE A 55 9.10 -1.50 6.53
C ILE A 55 7.74 -0.98 6.03
N PRO A 56 7.43 0.33 6.03
CA PRO A 56 6.15 0.81 5.51
C PRO A 56 5.91 0.46 4.04
N LEU A 57 6.96 0.48 3.21
CA LEU A 57 6.86 0.09 1.80
C LEU A 57 6.57 -1.40 1.65
N ALA A 58 7.23 -2.26 2.43
CA ALA A 58 6.98 -3.69 2.43
C ALA A 58 5.52 -4.03 2.80
N CYS A 59 4.90 -3.25 3.70
CA CYS A 59 3.48 -3.40 4.01
C CYS A 59 2.57 -3.11 2.81
N VAL A 60 2.90 -2.12 1.96
CA VAL A 60 2.15 -1.84 0.73
C VAL A 60 2.24 -3.03 -0.22
N TYR A 61 3.45 -3.52 -0.49
CA TYR A 61 3.64 -4.71 -1.34
C TYR A 61 2.93 -5.95 -0.80
N ALA A 62 2.93 -6.14 0.52
CA ALA A 62 2.19 -7.23 1.15
C ALA A 62 0.68 -7.06 1.00
N GLY A 63 0.15 -5.84 1.17
CA GLY A 63 -1.27 -5.56 0.98
C GLY A 63 -1.73 -5.83 -0.44
N GLU A 64 -0.97 -5.36 -1.43
CA GLU A 64 -1.24 -5.62 -2.84
C GLU A 64 -1.20 -7.11 -3.18
N LEU A 65 -0.19 -7.83 -2.69
CA LEU A 65 -0.12 -9.28 -2.88
C LEU A 65 -1.32 -10.01 -2.26
N ILE A 66 -1.79 -9.57 -1.09
CA ILE A 66 -2.98 -10.15 -0.46
C ILE A 66 -4.23 -9.86 -1.30
N ASN A 67 -4.38 -8.64 -1.83
CA ASN A 67 -5.49 -8.28 -2.72
C ASN A 67 -5.53 -9.23 -3.93
N GLU A 68 -4.41 -9.34 -4.62
CA GLU A 68 -4.24 -10.21 -5.79
C GLU A 68 -4.51 -11.70 -5.50
N ILE A 69 -4.12 -12.19 -4.32
CA ILE A 69 -4.47 -13.55 -3.87
C ILE A 69 -5.98 -13.67 -3.68
N PHE A 70 -6.65 -12.68 -3.11
CA PHE A 70 -8.09 -12.72 -2.87
C PHE A 70 -8.88 -12.67 -4.18
N ASP A 71 -8.47 -11.82 -5.13
CA ASP A 71 -9.05 -11.77 -6.47
C ASP A 71 -8.86 -13.11 -7.20
N ARG A 72 -7.65 -13.70 -7.12
CA ARG A 72 -7.38 -15.01 -7.70
C ARG A 72 -8.24 -16.11 -7.08
N LEU A 73 -8.47 -16.08 -5.77
CA LEU A 73 -9.31 -17.05 -5.05
C LEU A 73 -10.80 -16.87 -5.39
N HIS A 74 -11.25 -15.63 -5.57
CA HIS A 74 -12.64 -15.32 -5.92
C HIS A 74 -12.97 -15.68 -7.38
N HIS A 75 -12.13 -15.28 -8.33
CA HIS A 75 -12.38 -15.48 -9.76
C HIS A 75 -11.79 -16.78 -10.32
N GLY A 76 -10.90 -17.46 -9.59
CA GLY A 76 -10.22 -18.69 -10.01
C GLY A 76 -9.13 -18.50 -11.07
N ARG A 77 -8.92 -17.27 -11.57
CA ARG A 77 -7.91 -16.88 -12.56
C ARG A 77 -7.24 -15.56 -12.17
N TRP A 78 -6.06 -15.29 -12.73
CA TRP A 78 -5.42 -13.97 -12.63
C TRP A 78 -6.17 -13.02 -13.56
N MET A 79 -6.46 -11.82 -13.11
CA MET A 79 -7.16 -10.84 -13.95
C MET A 79 -6.20 -10.27 -15.00
N PRO A 80 -6.69 -9.87 -16.19
CA PRO A 80 -5.87 -9.15 -17.15
C PRO A 80 -5.30 -7.83 -16.58
N ASP A 81 -6.05 -7.20 -15.67
CA ASP A 81 -5.71 -5.91 -15.07
C ASP A 81 -4.79 -6.02 -13.83
N THR A 82 -4.50 -7.24 -13.34
CA THR A 82 -3.59 -7.50 -12.21
C THR A 82 -2.27 -6.73 -12.31
N THR A 83 -1.69 -6.62 -13.51
CA THR A 83 -0.43 -5.89 -13.68
C THR A 83 -0.62 -4.38 -13.51
N SER A 84 -1.71 -3.81 -14.04
CA SER A 84 -1.99 -2.39 -13.85
C SER A 84 -2.33 -2.06 -12.41
N ASP A 85 -3.02 -2.95 -11.70
CA ASP A 85 -3.46 -2.74 -10.32
C ASP A 85 -2.27 -2.73 -9.37
N VAL A 86 -1.37 -3.72 -9.52
CA VAL A 86 -0.08 -3.76 -8.82
C VAL A 86 0.71 -2.48 -9.05
N VAL A 87 0.84 -2.05 -10.30
CA VAL A 87 1.57 -0.81 -10.64
C VAL A 87 0.91 0.40 -9.98
N ASN A 88 -0.41 0.54 -10.09
CA ASN A 88 -1.15 1.66 -9.52
C ASN A 88 -1.02 1.72 -7.99
N THR A 89 -1.04 0.57 -7.30
CA THR A 89 -0.89 0.51 -5.84
C THR A 89 0.53 0.83 -5.38
N VAL A 90 1.57 0.28 -6.01
CA VAL A 90 2.95 0.35 -5.46
C VAL A 90 3.79 1.50 -6.01
N PHE A 91 3.41 2.09 -7.15
CA PHE A 91 4.21 3.09 -7.84
C PHE A 91 4.52 4.31 -6.97
N TRP A 92 3.49 5.02 -6.49
CA TRP A 92 3.69 6.24 -5.69
C TRP A 92 4.35 5.97 -4.33
N PRO A 93 3.98 4.91 -3.58
CA PRO A 93 4.72 4.52 -2.38
C PRO A 93 6.21 4.28 -2.63
N THR A 94 6.57 3.64 -3.74
CA THR A 94 7.97 3.42 -4.13
C THR A 94 8.69 4.72 -4.48
N VAL A 95 8.04 5.60 -5.25
CA VAL A 95 8.58 6.93 -5.57
C VAL A 95 8.83 7.73 -4.30
N ILE A 96 7.88 7.78 -3.37
CA ILE A 96 8.02 8.48 -2.08
C ILE A 96 9.21 7.92 -1.29
N PHE A 97 9.32 6.59 -1.20
CA PHE A 97 10.44 5.94 -0.51
C PHE A 97 11.79 6.35 -1.11
N ILE A 98 11.94 6.26 -2.44
CA ILE A 98 13.19 6.61 -3.14
C ILE A 98 13.53 8.07 -2.92
N VAL A 99 12.57 8.98 -3.17
CA VAL A 99 12.77 10.42 -3.02
C VAL A 99 13.22 10.77 -1.61
N LEU A 100 12.53 10.25 -0.57
CA LEU A 100 12.90 10.53 0.81
C LEU A 100 14.25 9.89 1.18
N ARG A 101 14.56 8.69 0.67
CA ARG A 101 15.79 7.98 1.00
C ARG A 101 17.03 8.64 0.39
N TRP A 102 16.87 9.30 -0.76
CA TRP A 102 17.96 9.90 -1.52
C TRP A 102 18.10 11.39 -1.22
N PHE A 103 17.00 12.13 -1.13
CA PHE A 103 17.02 13.58 -0.88
C PHE A 103 16.86 13.95 0.60
N GLY A 104 16.26 13.09 1.42
CA GLY A 104 16.04 13.35 2.86
C GLY A 104 17.29 13.21 3.74
N GLY A 105 18.39 12.67 3.22
CA GLY A 105 19.66 12.55 3.94
C GLY A 105 20.46 13.86 4.06
N GLY A 106 20.11 14.89 3.28
CA GLY A 106 20.87 16.15 3.22
C GLY A 106 20.55 17.18 4.32
N SER A 107 19.41 17.04 5.00
CA SER A 107 18.91 18.05 5.96
C SER A 107 19.45 17.91 7.39
N GLY A 108 20.25 16.88 7.69
CA GLY A 108 20.78 16.61 9.04
C GLY A 108 22.17 17.17 9.36
N ARG A 109 22.84 17.89 8.45
CA ARG A 109 24.24 18.34 8.63
C ARG A 109 24.43 19.84 8.90
N ARG A 110 23.35 20.60 9.13
CA ARG A 110 23.42 22.01 9.56
C ARG A 110 22.71 22.19 10.89
N SER A 111 23.44 22.03 11.99
CA SER A 111 23.26 22.78 13.26
C SER A 111 23.91 22.02 14.43
N ARG A 112 25.25 21.94 14.43
CA ARG A 112 25.99 21.52 15.63
C ARG A 112 27.43 22.07 15.70
N SER A 113 27.70 23.22 15.07
CA SER A 113 29.00 23.91 15.15
C SER A 113 28.86 25.38 15.57
N GLY A 114 28.08 25.66 16.62
CA GLY A 114 27.82 27.04 17.03
C GLY A 114 27.31 27.20 18.44
N ARG A 115 27.92 26.53 19.42
CA ARG A 115 27.77 26.91 20.83
C ARG A 115 29.02 26.52 21.63
N ARG A 116 30.09 27.26 21.38
CA ARG A 116 31.12 27.57 22.38
C ARG A 116 31.18 29.08 22.44
N ASN A 117 30.68 29.62 23.54
CA ASN A 117 31.12 30.83 24.23
C ASN A 117 30.54 30.71 25.64
#